data_AF-A0ABD2U2N2-F1
#
_entry.id   AF-A0ABD2U2N2-F1
#
_cell.length_a   1.000
_cell.length_b   1.000
_cell.length_c   1.000
_cell.angle_alpha   90.00
_cell.angle_beta   90.00
_cell.angle_gamma   90.00
#
_symmetry.space_group_name_H-M   'P 1'
#
loop_
_entity.id
_entity.type
_entity.pdbx_description
1 polymer ?
#
loop_
_entity_poly.entity_id
_entity_poly.type
_entity_poly.pdbx_seq_one_letter_code
_entity_poly.pdbx_strand_id
1 'polypeptide(L)'
;MDIVRIEFLLRLCATLLLVLTACLVGFDSQTKVVFLTVHIKANYKYLDALSVLVWIDAAAASYNVLQLLRCLFITTSKGDIKQFSHKNYWFFFLLDQAVVYIVFAANSAAIEASVIALIGIKSLQWMKICNRFTRFCIQVGAALILGYLAVVILFLISSISAFQLFRLYSPKHFLKLKTKLIDDPYIVHQNVLQNDLQNN
;
A
#
# COMPACT_ATOMS: atom_id res chain seq x y z
N MET A 1 14.07 0.15 16.47
CA MET A 1 12.62 0.27 16.26
C MET A 1 12.13 -1.05 15.69
N ASP A 2 11.30 -1.78 16.42
CA ASP A 2 10.88 -3.14 16.04
C ASP A 2 10.09 -3.12 14.73
N ILE A 3 10.38 -4.03 13.80
CA ILE A 3 9.71 -4.13 12.48
C ILE A 3 8.18 -4.12 12.62
N VAL A 4 7.65 -4.75 13.66
CA VAL A 4 6.21 -4.82 13.98
C VAL A 4 5.63 -3.44 14.32
N ARG A 5 6.38 -2.58 15.02
CA ARG A 5 5.94 -1.21 15.32
C ARG A 5 5.89 -0.35 14.05
N ILE A 6 6.86 -0.51 13.16
CA ILE A 6 6.91 0.20 11.88
C ILE A 6 5.71 -0.21 11.02
N GLU A 7 5.46 -1.51 10.88
CA GLU A 7 4.31 -2.03 10.13
C GLU A 7 2.98 -1.51 10.71
N PHE A 8 2.85 -1.50 12.04
CA PHE A 8 1.67 -0.95 12.72
C PHE A 8 1.45 0.54 12.39
N LEU A 9 2.49 1.37 12.51
CA LEU A 9 2.40 2.80 12.20
C LEU A 9 2.07 3.04 10.72
N LEU A 10 2.68 2.29 9.81
CA LEU A 10 2.39 2.40 8.38
C LEU A 10 0.94 2.04 8.06
N ARG A 11 0.42 0.94 8.63
CA ARG A 11 -0.99 0.53 8.42
C ARG A 11 -1.97 1.53 9.01
N LEU A 12 -1.65 2.12 10.17
CA LEU A 12 -2.44 3.19 10.76
C LEU A 12 -2.47 4.43 9.84
N CYS A 13 -1.31 4.90 9.39
CA CYS A 13 -1.21 6.02 8.46
C CYS A 13 -1.94 5.75 7.14
N ALA A 14 -1.77 4.56 6.55
CA ALA A 14 -2.48 4.17 5.34
C ALA A 14 -3.99 4.20 5.52
N THR A 15 -4.50 3.65 6.63
CA THR A 15 -5.94 3.65 6.95
C THR A 15 -6.46 5.08 7.07
N LEU A 16 -5.75 5.96 7.79
CA LEU A 16 -6.14 7.35 7.93
C LEU A 16 -6.18 8.07 6.58
N LEU A 17 -5.17 7.89 5.73
CA LEU A 17 -5.15 8.49 4.40
C LEU A 17 -6.27 7.97 3.50
N LEU A 18 -6.51 6.65 3.47
CA LEU A 18 -7.60 6.05 2.68
C LEU A 18 -8.97 6.54 3.13
N VAL A 19 -9.20 6.61 4.44
CA VAL A 19 -10.46 7.15 4.99
C VAL A 19 -10.60 8.64 4.68
N LEU A 20 -9.52 9.42 4.79
CA LEU A 20 -9.54 10.83 4.41
C LEU A 20 -9.87 11.00 2.92
N THR A 21 -9.23 10.25 2.03
CA THR A 21 -9.53 10.26 0.60
C THR A 21 -10.98 9.88 0.34
N ALA A 22 -11.47 8.77 0.91
CA ALA A 22 -12.84 8.31 0.76
C ALA A 22 -13.86 9.33 1.31
N CYS A 23 -13.58 9.99 2.43
CA CYS A 23 -14.43 11.03 2.99
C CYS A 23 -14.42 12.30 2.15
N LEU A 24 -13.25 12.79 1.72
CA LEU A 24 -13.14 13.98 0.89
C LEU A 24 -13.89 13.80 -0.42
N VAL A 25 -13.74 12.63 -1.06
CA VAL A 25 -14.41 12.27 -2.31
C VAL A 25 -15.91 11.99 -2.07
N GLY A 26 -16.24 11.23 -1.04
CA GLY A 26 -17.59 10.80 -0.73
C GLY A 26 -18.50 11.96 -0.32
N PHE A 27 -18.05 12.84 0.58
CA PHE A 27 -18.81 14.03 0.94
C PHE A 27 -19.01 14.94 -0.26
N ASP A 28 -18.02 15.06 -1.12
CA ASP A 28 -18.11 15.87 -2.33
C ASP A 28 -19.11 15.26 -3.33
N SER A 29 -19.18 13.93 -3.44
CA SER A 29 -20.22 13.23 -4.19
C SER A 29 -21.61 13.48 -3.61
N GLN A 30 -21.77 13.44 -2.28
CA GLN A 30 -23.04 13.74 -1.60
C GLN A 30 -23.47 15.21 -1.79
N THR A 31 -22.52 16.13 -1.69
CA THR A 31 -22.77 17.56 -1.92
C THR A 31 -23.18 17.81 -3.38
N LYS A 32 -22.63 17.02 -4.31
CA LYS A 32 -23.00 17.02 -5.72
C LYS A 32 -24.41 16.49 -6.00
N VAL A 33 -24.83 15.33 -5.48
CA VAL A 33 -26.21 14.85 -5.73
C VAL A 33 -27.26 15.86 -5.25
N VAL A 34 -26.98 16.55 -4.15
CA VAL A 34 -27.86 17.61 -3.63
C VAL A 34 -27.83 18.87 -4.52
N PHE A 35 -26.66 19.29 -5.01
CA PHE A 35 -26.51 20.52 -5.81
C PHE A 35 -26.89 20.33 -7.31
N LEU A 36 -26.71 19.13 -7.88
CA LEU A 36 -27.01 18.78 -9.28
C LEU A 36 -28.47 18.34 -9.52
N THR A 37 -29.30 18.29 -8.48
CA THR A 37 -30.75 18.04 -8.62
C THR A 37 -31.44 19.14 -9.46
N VAL A 38 -30.81 20.30 -9.64
CA VAL A 38 -31.23 21.33 -10.60
C VAL A 38 -30.44 21.20 -11.92
N HIS A 39 -30.95 20.34 -12.80
CA HIS A 39 -30.83 20.40 -14.27
C HIS A 39 -29.44 20.53 -14.95
N ILE A 40 -28.43 19.71 -14.59
CA ILE A 40 -27.34 19.41 -15.54
C ILE A 40 -27.12 17.90 -15.62
N LYS A 41 -27.41 17.35 -16.81
CA LYS A 41 -27.16 15.97 -17.25
C LYS A 41 -25.64 15.74 -17.38
N ALA A 42 -24.90 15.88 -16.28
CA ALA A 42 -23.45 15.79 -16.24
C ALA A 42 -23.00 14.32 -16.20
N ASN A 43 -22.85 13.76 -17.39
CA ASN A 43 -22.00 12.63 -17.77
C ASN A 43 -21.63 11.58 -16.68
N TYR A 44 -22.35 10.47 -16.73
CA TYR A 44 -22.31 9.30 -15.85
C TYR A 44 -20.91 8.75 -15.52
N LYS A 45 -19.94 8.81 -16.45
CA LYS A 45 -18.66 8.08 -16.35
C LYS A 45 -17.70 8.58 -15.25
N TYR A 46 -17.80 9.86 -14.88
CA TYR A 46 -16.87 10.50 -13.92
C TYR A 46 -17.34 10.30 -12.49
N LEU A 47 -18.66 10.37 -12.31
CA LEU A 47 -19.32 10.06 -11.04
C LEU A 47 -19.15 8.58 -10.71
N ASP A 48 -19.19 7.72 -11.73
CA ASP A 48 -18.99 6.28 -11.58
C ASP A 48 -17.53 5.95 -11.18
N ALA A 49 -16.53 6.49 -11.89
CA ALA A 49 -15.12 6.27 -11.55
C ALA A 49 -14.76 6.76 -10.12
N LEU A 50 -15.31 7.92 -9.73
CA LEU A 50 -15.08 8.49 -8.41
C LEU A 50 -15.78 7.69 -7.30
N SER A 51 -16.96 7.14 -7.59
CA SER A 51 -17.69 6.26 -6.68
C SER A 51 -16.98 4.90 -6.51
N VAL A 52 -16.45 4.34 -7.60
CA VAL A 52 -15.63 3.12 -7.57
C VAL A 52 -14.37 3.34 -6.73
N LEU A 53 -13.72 4.50 -6.82
CA LEU A 53 -12.59 4.85 -5.96
C LEU A 53 -12.96 4.80 -4.47
N VAL A 54 -14.10 5.38 -4.08
CA VAL A 54 -14.57 5.35 -2.67
C VAL A 54 -14.80 3.92 -2.18
N TRP A 55 -15.43 3.07 -2.99
CA TRP A 55 -15.64 1.66 -2.64
C TRP A 55 -14.32 0.90 -2.46
N ILE A 56 -13.35 1.15 -3.34
CA ILE A 56 -12.03 0.53 -3.27
C ILE A 56 -11.26 1.01 -2.04
N ASP A 57 -11.25 2.32 -1.76
CA ASP A 57 -10.57 2.89 -0.59
C ASP A 57 -11.19 2.40 0.72
N ALA A 58 -12.52 2.26 0.77
CA ALA A 58 -13.23 1.70 1.92
C ALA A 58 -12.90 0.22 2.15
N ALA A 59 -12.85 -0.59 1.09
CA ALA A 59 -12.45 -1.99 1.17
C ALA A 59 -10.99 -2.12 1.62
N ALA A 60 -10.09 -1.31 1.06
CA ALA A 60 -8.68 -1.27 1.42
C ALA A 60 -8.47 -0.82 2.88
N ALA A 61 -9.20 0.19 3.35
CA ALA A 61 -9.16 0.63 4.75
C ALA A 61 -9.62 -0.49 5.68
N SER A 62 -10.72 -1.17 5.34
CA SER A 62 -11.24 -2.30 6.12
C SER A 62 -10.21 -3.43 6.24
N TYR A 63 -9.53 -3.76 5.14
CA TYR A 63 -8.44 -4.73 5.14
C TYR A 63 -7.27 -4.31 6.05
N ASN A 64 -6.83 -3.05 5.99
CA ASN A 64 -5.76 -2.55 6.84
C ASN A 64 -6.14 -2.59 8.33
N VAL A 65 -7.39 -2.28 8.68
CA VAL A 65 -7.92 -2.40 10.05
C VAL A 65 -7.92 -3.86 10.52
N LEU A 66 -8.36 -4.81 9.69
CA LEU A 66 -8.33 -6.24 10.04
C LEU A 66 -6.90 -6.71 10.33
N GLN A 67 -5.93 -6.25 9.55
CA GLN A 67 -4.53 -6.61 9.75
C GLN A 67 -3.92 -5.91 10.98
N LEU A 68 -4.35 -4.68 11.31
CA LEU A 68 -4.02 -4.00 12.58
C LEU A 68 -4.55 -4.78 13.80
N LEU A 69 -5.82 -5.18 13.77
CA LEU A 69 -6.44 -5.99 14.83
C LEU A 69 -5.70 -7.30 15.04
N ARG A 70 -5.26 -7.94 13.95
CA ARG A 70 -4.43 -9.14 14.01
C ARG A 70 -3.08 -8.87 14.68
N CYS A 71 -2.38 -7.81 14.32
CA CYS A 71 -1.13 -7.42 14.99
C CYS A 71 -1.35 -7.20 16.49
N LEU A 72 -2.41 -6.50 16.89
CA LEU A 72 -2.75 -6.25 18.29
C LEU A 72 -3.05 -7.56 19.03
N PHE A 73 -3.86 -8.43 18.46
CA PHE A 73 -4.23 -9.71 19.08
C PHE A 73 -3.02 -10.62 19.32
N ILE A 74 -2.07 -10.64 18.39
CA ILE A 74 -0.79 -11.37 18.53
C ILE A 74 0.04 -10.78 19.67
N THR A 75 0.07 -9.46 19.84
CA THR A 75 0.85 -8.82 20.92
C THR A 75 0.23 -8.95 22.31
N THR A 76 -1.11 -8.99 22.41
CA THR A 76 -1.83 -9.10 23.69
C THR A 76 -1.94 -10.55 24.17
N SER A 77 -2.06 -11.50 23.25
CA SER A 77 -2.12 -12.92 23.60
C SER A 77 -0.73 -13.47 23.88
N LYS A 78 -0.30 -13.39 25.15
CA LYS A 78 0.95 -13.98 25.68
C LYS A 78 1.03 -15.51 25.57
N GLY A 79 0.03 -16.18 25.02
CA GLY A 79 -0.06 -17.64 24.93
C GLY A 79 -0.09 -18.12 23.49
N ASP A 80 0.92 -18.90 23.09
CA ASP A 80 0.90 -20.01 22.13
C ASP A 80 -0.05 -19.94 20.91
N ILE A 81 -0.24 -18.77 20.29
CA ILE A 81 -0.83 -18.71 18.94
C ILE A 81 0.25 -19.07 17.92
N LYS A 82 0.53 -20.37 17.91
CA LYS A 82 0.92 -21.24 16.79
C LYS A 82 1.58 -20.50 15.62
N GLN A 83 2.89 -20.62 15.59
CA GLN A 83 3.79 -20.51 14.44
C GLN A 83 3.00 -20.65 13.11
N PHE A 84 2.67 -19.48 12.53
CA PHE A 84 1.91 -19.41 11.28
C PHE A 84 2.71 -20.13 10.19
N SER A 85 2.07 -21.11 9.54
CA SER A 85 2.67 -21.88 8.45
C SER A 85 3.20 -20.96 7.33
N HIS A 86 4.28 -21.35 6.67
CA HIS A 86 4.88 -20.63 5.53
C HIS A 86 3.85 -20.22 4.45
N LYS A 87 2.80 -21.02 4.25
CA LYS A 87 1.70 -20.74 3.30
C LYS A 87 0.96 -19.43 3.62
N ASN A 88 0.83 -19.10 4.90
CA ASN A 88 0.09 -17.91 5.30
C ASN A 88 0.88 -16.62 5.02
N TYR A 89 2.22 -16.63 5.13
CA TYR A 89 3.03 -15.45 4.79
C TYR A 89 2.92 -15.07 3.31
N TRP A 90 2.90 -16.07 2.42
CA TRP A 90 2.61 -15.86 1.00
C TRP A 90 1.23 -15.27 0.78
N PHE A 91 0.21 -15.77 1.48
CA PHE A 91 -1.16 -15.26 1.36
C PHE A 91 -1.26 -13.79 1.74
N PHE A 92 -0.67 -13.36 2.88
CA PHE A 92 -0.68 -11.96 3.28
C PHE A 92 0.12 -11.06 2.35
N PHE A 93 1.26 -11.54 1.84
CA PHE A 93 2.03 -10.82 0.84
C PHE A 93 1.23 -10.59 -0.45
N LEU A 94 0.57 -11.63 -0.97
CA LEU A 94 -0.27 -11.52 -2.17
C LEU A 94 -1.46 -10.58 -1.95
N LEU A 95 -2.10 -10.61 -0.77
CA LEU A 95 -3.17 -9.68 -0.44
C LEU A 95 -2.67 -8.23 -0.34
N ASP A 96 -1.57 -7.98 0.37
CA ASP A 96 -0.97 -6.64 0.47
C ASP A 96 -0.62 -6.09 -0.93
N GLN A 97 -0.06 -6.93 -1.80
CA GLN A 97 0.27 -6.56 -3.17
C GLN A 97 -0.98 -6.31 -4.03
N ALA A 98 -2.02 -7.14 -3.92
CA ALA A 98 -3.28 -6.95 -4.64
C ALA A 98 -3.95 -5.63 -4.24
N VAL A 99 -3.98 -5.29 -2.95
CA VAL A 99 -4.55 -4.04 -2.45
C VAL A 99 -3.81 -2.83 -3.03
N VAL A 100 -2.47 -2.85 -3.05
CA VAL A 100 -1.66 -1.78 -3.66
C VAL A 100 -2.08 -1.55 -5.11
N TYR A 101 -2.16 -2.61 -5.92
CA TYR A 101 -2.48 -2.47 -7.34
C TYR A 101 -3.90 -1.98 -7.59
N ILE A 102 -4.88 -2.49 -6.83
CA ILE A 102 -6.28 -2.09 -7.00
C ILE A 102 -6.46 -0.62 -6.62
N VAL A 103 -5.88 -0.17 -5.49
CA VAL A 103 -5.94 1.23 -5.06
C VAL A 103 -5.20 2.14 -6.06
N PHE A 104 -4.04 1.73 -6.56
CA PHE A 104 -3.30 2.50 -7.58
C PHE A 104 -4.07 2.61 -8.89
N ALA A 105 -4.69 1.51 -9.36
CA ALA A 105 -5.50 1.51 -10.58
C ALA A 105 -6.73 2.42 -10.43
N ALA A 106 -7.42 2.36 -9.28
CA ALA A 106 -8.55 3.23 -8.99
C ALA A 106 -8.17 4.71 -8.98
N ASN A 107 -7.07 5.05 -8.30
CA ASN A 107 -6.55 6.43 -8.26
C ASN A 107 -6.15 6.91 -9.65
N SER A 108 -5.53 6.05 -10.47
CA SER A 108 -5.14 6.38 -11.84
C SER A 108 -6.37 6.63 -12.73
N ALA A 109 -7.40 5.79 -12.63
CA ALA A 109 -8.66 5.99 -13.35
C ALA A 109 -9.37 7.29 -12.92
N ALA A 110 -9.34 7.61 -11.63
CA ALA A 110 -9.91 8.85 -11.10
C ALA A 110 -9.10 10.09 -11.51
N ILE A 111 -7.77 10.00 -11.62
CA ILE A 111 -6.93 11.06 -12.21
C ILE A 111 -7.28 11.26 -13.68
N GLU A 112 -7.37 10.19 -14.47
CA GLU A 112 -7.72 10.30 -15.89
C GLU A 112 -9.07 10.99 -16.06
N ALA A 113 -10.08 10.57 -15.30
CA ALA A 113 -11.37 11.26 -15.24
C ALA A 113 -11.19 12.74 -14.81
N SER A 114 -10.40 13.04 -13.79
CA SER A 114 -10.20 14.43 -13.36
C SER A 114 -9.50 15.31 -14.41
N VAL A 115 -8.52 14.77 -15.13
CA VAL A 115 -7.81 15.46 -16.22
C VAL A 115 -8.74 15.78 -17.37
N ILE A 116 -9.60 14.83 -17.76
CA ILE A 116 -10.57 15.10 -18.82
C ILE A 116 -11.58 16.18 -18.37
N ALA A 117 -11.94 16.24 -17.09
CA ALA A 117 -12.81 17.30 -16.55
C ALA A 117 -12.15 18.70 -16.53
N LEU A 118 -10.82 18.76 -16.45
CA LEU A 118 -10.03 19.99 -16.52
C LEU A 118 -9.87 20.50 -17.96
N ILE A 119 -9.44 19.62 -18.86
CA ILE A 119 -9.07 19.99 -20.23
C ILE A 119 -10.32 20.13 -21.11
N GLY A 120 -11.31 19.25 -20.93
CA GLY A 120 -12.47 19.10 -21.81
C GLY A 120 -12.07 18.51 -23.17
N ILE A 121 -12.93 17.68 -23.75
CA ILE A 121 -12.69 17.09 -25.07
C ILE A 121 -13.66 17.74 -26.07
N LYS A 122 -13.11 18.57 -26.96
CA LYS A 122 -13.90 19.30 -27.97
C LYS A 122 -14.66 18.36 -28.92
N SER A 123 -14.08 17.22 -29.28
CA SER A 123 -14.73 16.22 -30.15
C SER A 123 -15.93 15.51 -29.52
N LEU A 124 -16.02 15.50 -28.18
CA LEU A 124 -17.13 14.92 -27.43
C LEU A 124 -18.11 15.99 -26.90
N GLN A 125 -17.98 17.25 -27.34
CA GLN A 125 -18.71 18.41 -26.79
C GLN A 125 -18.56 18.55 -25.27
N TRP A 126 -17.43 18.06 -24.72
CA TRP A 126 -17.17 18.06 -23.29
C TRP A 126 -16.66 19.44 -22.85
N MET A 127 -17.54 20.20 -22.20
CA MET A 127 -17.24 21.51 -21.62
C MET A 127 -16.37 21.39 -20.36
N LYS A 128 -15.48 22.36 -20.14
CA LYS A 128 -14.61 22.43 -18.94
C LYS A 128 -15.47 22.62 -17.68
N ILE A 129 -15.56 21.58 -16.85
CA ILE A 129 -16.38 21.59 -15.63
C ILE A 129 -15.68 22.34 -14.49
N CYS A 130 -14.35 22.21 -14.37
CA CYS A 130 -13.60 22.84 -13.29
C CYS A 130 -13.56 24.38 -13.34
N ASN A 131 -13.91 25.00 -14.47
CA ASN A 131 -14.03 26.45 -14.55
C ASN A 131 -15.30 26.98 -13.85
N ARG A 132 -16.35 26.14 -13.76
CA ARG A 132 -17.60 26.48 -13.07
C ARG A 132 -17.57 26.07 -11.59
N PHE A 133 -16.89 24.97 -11.27
CA PHE A 133 -16.84 24.38 -9.92
C PHE A 133 -15.39 24.21 -9.44
N THR A 134 -14.68 25.32 -9.27
CA THR A 134 -13.27 25.34 -8.83
C THR A 134 -13.07 24.68 -7.47
N ARG A 135 -13.95 24.95 -6.49
CA ARG A 135 -13.87 24.35 -5.15
C ARG A 135 -13.92 22.82 -5.17
N PHE A 136 -14.83 22.26 -5.98
CA PHE A 136 -14.95 20.82 -6.18
C PHE A 136 -13.64 20.23 -6.73
N CYS A 137 -13.10 20.84 -7.78
CA CYS A 137 -11.89 20.31 -8.43
C CYS A 137 -10.65 20.41 -7.52
N ILE A 138 -10.56 21.45 -6.67
CA ILE A 138 -9.50 21.54 -5.67
C ILE A 138 -9.66 20.42 -4.63
N GLN A 139 -10.88 20.14 -4.17
CA GLN A 139 -11.14 19.11 -3.16
C GLN A 139 -10.86 17.69 -3.69
N VAL A 140 -11.36 17.34 -4.88
CA VAL A 140 -11.02 16.06 -5.53
C VAL A 140 -9.52 15.96 -5.80
N GLY A 141 -8.90 17.03 -6.30
CA GLY A 141 -7.45 17.06 -6.52
C GLY A 141 -6.66 16.79 -5.25
N ALA A 142 -7.04 17.41 -4.13
CA ALA A 142 -6.44 17.15 -2.82
C ALA A 142 -6.65 15.69 -2.37
N ALA A 143 -7.85 15.13 -2.56
CA ALA A 143 -8.14 13.75 -2.20
C ALA A 143 -7.30 12.74 -3.02
N LEU A 144 -7.11 13.00 -4.31
CA LEU A 144 -6.25 12.17 -5.18
C LEU A 144 -4.79 12.22 -4.74
N ILE A 145 -4.28 13.39 -4.33
CA ILE A 145 -2.92 13.51 -3.77
C ILE A 145 -2.78 12.64 -2.51
N LEU A 146 -3.77 12.70 -1.60
CA LEU A 146 -3.80 11.84 -0.41
C LEU A 146 -3.90 10.36 -0.77
N GLY A 147 -4.68 10.01 -1.80
CA GLY A 147 -4.82 8.63 -2.29
C GLY A 147 -3.49 8.08 -2.84
N TYR A 148 -2.76 8.86 -3.63
CA TYR A 148 -1.41 8.48 -4.09
C TYR A 148 -0.41 8.35 -2.94
N LEU A 149 -0.48 9.23 -1.94
CA LEU A 149 0.34 9.08 -0.74
C LEU A 149 0.02 7.78 -0.01
N ALA A 150 -1.26 7.39 0.07
CA ALA A 150 -1.67 6.10 0.62
C ALA A 150 -1.09 4.92 -0.20
N VAL A 151 -1.10 5.00 -1.53
CA VAL A 151 -0.46 3.98 -2.40
C VAL A 151 1.02 3.79 -2.07
N VAL A 152 1.77 4.88 -1.88
CA VAL A 152 3.19 4.82 -1.51
C VAL A 152 3.37 4.09 -0.16
N ILE A 153 2.53 4.40 0.83
CA ILE A 153 2.60 3.73 2.14
C ILE A 153 2.24 2.23 2.00
N LEU A 154 1.19 1.89 1.24
CA LEU A 154 0.81 0.50 0.97
C LEU A 154 1.93 -0.27 0.26
N PHE A 155 2.65 0.38 -0.65
CA PHE A 155 3.81 -0.21 -1.32
C PHE A 155 4.95 -0.52 -0.33
N LEU A 156 5.22 0.38 0.63
CA LEU A 156 6.19 0.14 1.70
C LEU A 156 5.75 -1.04 2.60
N ILE A 157 4.47 -1.13 2.92
CA ILE A 157 3.91 -2.28 3.67
C ILE A 157 4.11 -3.59 2.90
N SER A 158 3.79 -3.61 1.61
CA SER A 158 4.02 -4.77 0.73
C SER A 158 5.49 -5.16 0.67
N SER A 159 6.40 -4.19 0.62
CA SER A 159 7.86 -4.42 0.64
C SER A 159 8.32 -5.04 1.96
N ILE A 160 7.77 -4.61 3.10
CA ILE A 160 8.05 -5.22 4.42
C ILE A 160 7.54 -6.66 4.45
N SER A 161 6.34 -6.91 3.93
CA SER A 161 5.74 -8.25 3.83
C SER A 161 6.61 -9.18 2.98
N ALA A 162 7.09 -8.70 1.82
CA ALA A 162 8.05 -9.41 0.98
C ALA A 162 9.35 -9.71 1.72
N PHE A 163 9.92 -8.71 2.41
CA PHE A 163 11.14 -8.89 3.19
C PHE A 163 11.00 -9.94 4.28
N GLN A 164 9.87 -9.95 4.99
CA GLN A 164 9.57 -10.98 6.00
C GLN A 164 9.47 -12.37 5.36
N LEU A 165 8.83 -12.48 4.20
CA LEU A 165 8.72 -13.72 3.43
C LEU A 165 10.08 -14.23 2.96
N PHE A 166 10.92 -13.39 2.35
CA PHE A 166 12.24 -13.78 1.87
C PHE A 166 13.18 -14.14 3.02
N ARG A 167 13.07 -13.47 4.15
CA ARG A 167 13.85 -13.80 5.35
C ARG A 167 13.51 -15.17 5.92
N LEU A 168 12.28 -15.68 5.71
CA LEU A 168 11.91 -17.05 6.05
C LEU A 168 12.59 -18.09 5.15
N TYR A 169 12.82 -17.74 3.88
CA TYR A 169 13.51 -18.60 2.92
C TYR A 169 15.04 -18.47 2.98
N SER A 170 15.54 -17.41 3.63
CA SER A 170 16.98 -17.20 3.82
C SER A 170 17.60 -18.40 4.56
N PRO A 171 18.56 -19.12 3.95
CA PRO A 171 19.10 -20.34 4.51
C PRO A 171 19.98 -20.01 5.71
N LYS A 172 19.39 -20.00 6.90
CA LYS A 172 20.11 -19.84 8.17
C LYS A 172 21.20 -20.91 8.35
N HIS A 173 21.02 -22.06 7.72
CA HIS A 173 22.01 -23.14 7.69
C HIS A 173 23.31 -22.72 7.00
N PHE A 174 23.24 -21.99 5.88
CA PHE A 174 24.42 -21.56 5.13
C PHE A 174 25.25 -20.54 5.93
N LEU A 175 24.58 -19.64 6.65
CA LEU A 175 25.23 -18.68 7.55
C LEU A 175 25.87 -19.38 8.75
N LYS A 176 25.18 -20.35 9.37
CA LYS A 176 25.76 -21.16 10.45
C LYS A 176 26.94 -22.01 9.99
N LEU A 177 26.87 -22.60 8.79
CA LEU A 177 27.99 -23.36 8.22
C LEU A 177 29.18 -22.46 7.94
N LYS A 178 28.95 -21.26 7.39
CA LYS A 178 30.01 -20.28 7.14
C LYS A 178 30.71 -19.87 8.44
N THR A 179 29.97 -19.61 9.51
CA THR A 179 30.58 -19.31 10.82
C THR A 179 31.33 -20.51 11.39
N LYS A 180 30.73 -21.71 11.34
CA LYS A 180 31.38 -22.96 11.77
C LYS A 180 32.68 -23.26 11.03
N LEU A 181 32.73 -23.01 9.71
CA LEU A 181 33.92 -23.23 8.88
C LEU A 181 35.01 -22.16 9.11
N ILE A 182 34.63 -20.94 9.49
CA ILE A 182 35.57 -19.86 9.82
C ILE A 182 36.19 -20.07 11.22
N ASP A 183 35.39 -20.56 12.18
CA ASP A 183 35.86 -20.88 13.53
C ASP A 183 36.51 -22.28 13.64
N ASP A 184 36.64 -23.03 12.54
CA ASP A 184 37.27 -24.34 12.55
C ASP A 184 38.80 -24.18 12.65
N PRO A 185 39.43 -24.60 13.77
CA PRO A 185 40.86 -24.40 14.00
C PRO A 185 41.73 -25.08 12.93
N TYR A 186 41.26 -26.14 12.26
CA TYR A 186 42.00 -26.77 11.17
C TYR A 186 42.05 -25.90 9.90
N ILE A 187 40.93 -25.27 9.55
CA ILE A 187 40.81 -24.43 8.35
C ILE A 187 41.58 -23.12 8.53
N VAL A 188 41.53 -22.52 9.73
CA VAL A 188 42.31 -21.31 10.06
C VAL A 188 43.81 -21.61 9.95
N HIS A 189 44.26 -22.74 10.50
CA HIS A 189 45.68 -23.12 10.45
C HIS A 189 46.18 -23.35 9.02
N GLN A 190 45.34 -23.94 8.16
CA GLN A 190 45.69 -24.20 6.77
C GLN A 190 45.75 -22.92 5.93
N ASN A 191 44.86 -21.95 6.19
CA ASN A 191 44.91 -20.65 5.54
C ASN A 191 46.11 -19.79 5.99
N VAL A 192 46.55 -19.92 7.25
CA VAL A 192 47.77 -19.27 7.74
C VAL A 192 49.01 -19.88 7.07
N LEU A 193 49.12 -21.22 7.05
CA LEU A 193 50.24 -21.91 6.40
C LEU A 193 50.34 -21.61 4.90
N GLN A 194 49.21 -21.49 4.19
CA GLN A 194 49.22 -21.11 2.77
C GLN A 194 49.67 -19.66 2.54
N ASN A 195 49.29 -18.73 3.42
CA ASN A 195 49.74 -17.34 3.34
C ASN A 195 51.24 -17.21 3.66
N ASP A 196 51.75 -17.97 4.62
CA ASP A 196 53.17 -18.00 4.95
C ASP A 196 54.03 -18.58 3.80
N LEU A 197 53.48 -19.51 3.01
CA LEU A 197 54.14 -20.06 1.82
C LEU A 197 54.09 -19.16 0.58
N GLN A 198 53.18 -18.19 0.51
CA GLN A 198 53.10 -17.23 -0.61
C GLN A 198 53.90 -15.95 -0.38
N ASN A 199 54.21 -15.61 0.88
CA ASN A 199 54.95 -14.41 1.27
C ASN A 199 56.46 -14.64 1.50
N ASN A 200 56.97 -15.83 1.19
CA ASN A 200 58.37 -16.22 1.30
C ASN A 200 58.87 -16.77 -0.04
#